data_AF-A0A9D6MAD1-F1
#
_entry.id   AF-A0A9D6MAD1-F1
#
_cell.length_a   1.000
_cell.length_b   1.000
_cell.length_c   1.000
_cell.angle_alpha   90.00
_cell.angle_beta   90.00
_cell.angle_gamma   90.00
#
_symmetry.space_group_name_H-M   'P 1'
#
loop_
_entity.id
_entity.type
_entity.pdbx_description
1 polymer ?
#
loop_
_entity_poly.entity_id
_entity_poly.type
_entity_poly.pdbx_seq_one_letter_code
_entity_poly.pdbx_strand_id
1 'polypeptide(L)'
;MNDSSPWLRRLGCMGGAVLWLAILSLPLFVFILAIKGEMTWKRSEFVEDRIWLIRETENRGVAYSAARVVSNREAAGGPICVRTRVKFFMWQGAAQDAEFCECYSAPGTPLGECA
;
A
#
# COMPACT_ATOMS: atom_id res chain seq x y z
N MET A 1 -44.23 4.41 14.22
CA MET A 1 -42.79 4.11 14.21
C MET A 1 -42.15 4.75 12.99
N ASN A 2 -41.52 5.91 13.14
CA ASN A 2 -40.39 6.27 12.28
C ASN A 2 -39.58 7.38 12.97
N ASP A 3 -38.81 6.98 13.99
CA ASP A 3 -37.80 7.84 14.58
C ASP A 3 -36.62 7.95 13.60
N SER A 4 -36.78 8.76 12.56
CA SER A 4 -35.67 9.15 11.69
C SER A 4 -34.77 10.09 12.48
N SER A 5 -33.90 9.48 13.29
CA SER A 5 -32.91 10.14 14.13
C SER A 5 -32.14 11.18 13.29
N PRO A 6 -32.04 12.45 13.75
CA PRO A 6 -31.29 13.50 13.04
C PRO A 6 -29.83 13.12 12.80
N TRP A 7 -29.32 12.14 13.53
CA TRP A 7 -28.00 11.57 13.38
C TRP A 7 -27.85 10.77 12.07
N LEU A 8 -28.88 10.04 11.63
CA LEU A 8 -28.86 9.27 10.38
C LEU A 8 -28.80 10.20 9.16
N ARG A 9 -29.51 11.33 9.21
CA ARG A 9 -29.49 12.35 8.15
C ARG A 9 -28.16 13.09 8.07
N ARG A 10 -27.53 13.37 9.22
CA ARG A 10 -26.19 13.97 9.30
C ARG A 10 -25.12 13.02 8.77
N LEU A 11 -25.19 11.73 9.10
CA LEU A 11 -24.29 10.71 8.56
C LEU A 11 -24.45 10.56 7.05
N GLY A 12 -25.68 10.61 6.52
CA GLY A 12 -25.94 10.60 5.08
C GLY A 12 -25.34 11.81 4.36
N CYS A 13 -25.55 13.03 4.89
CA CYS A 13 -24.95 14.25 4.33
C CYS A 13 -23.42 14.25 4.42
N MET A 14 -22.84 13.87 5.56
CA MET A 14 -21.38 13.76 5.69
C MET A 14 -20.81 12.69 4.77
N GLY A 15 -21.44 11.51 4.71
CA GLY A 15 -21.04 10.44 3.82
C GLY A 15 -21.06 10.87 2.36
N GLY A 16 -22.14 11.55 1.93
CA GLY A 16 -22.25 12.12 0.58
C GLY A 16 -21.18 13.17 0.29
N ALA A 17 -20.91 14.07 1.23
CA ALA A 17 -19.86 15.10 1.08
C ALA A 17 -18.45 14.49 1.00
N VAL A 18 -18.16 13.48 1.82
CA VAL A 18 -16.87 12.76 1.81
C VAL A 18 -16.72 11.99 0.50
N LEU A 19 -17.76 11.29 0.03
CA LEU A 19 -17.75 10.59 -1.24
C LEU A 19 -17.51 11.56 -2.40
N TRP A 20 -18.20 12.70 -2.40
CA TRP A 20 -18.03 13.74 -3.41
C TRP A 20 -16.61 14.30 -3.45
N LEU A 21 -16.05 14.61 -2.27
CA LEU A 21 -14.66 15.05 -2.15
C LEU A 21 -13.67 13.99 -2.62
N ALA A 22 -13.93 12.70 -2.35
CA ALA A 22 -13.08 11.60 -2.82
C ALA A 22 -13.09 11.47 -4.35
N ILE A 23 -14.25 11.66 -4.99
CA ILE A 23 -14.38 11.65 -6.45
C ILE A 23 -13.60 12.82 -7.06
N LEU A 24 -13.68 14.01 -6.46
CA LEU A 24 -12.95 15.19 -6.95
C LEU A 24 -11.44 15.13 -6.66
N SER A 25 -11.02 14.45 -5.59
CA SER A 25 -9.60 14.31 -5.23
C SER A 25 -8.89 13.21 -6.02
N LEU A 26 -9.61 12.20 -6.50
CA LEU A 26 -9.10 11.13 -7.36
C LEU A 26 -8.27 11.63 -8.57
N PRO A 27 -8.77 12.52 -9.45
CA PRO A 27 -8.00 12.99 -10.60
C PRO A 27 -6.74 13.77 -10.19
N LEU A 28 -6.81 14.57 -9.12
CA LEU A 28 -5.64 15.26 -8.58
C LEU A 28 -4.60 14.27 -8.06
N PHE A 29 -5.03 13.24 -7.34
CA PHE A 29 -4.15 12.19 -6.83
C PHE A 29 -3.44 11.46 -7.97
N VAL A 30 -4.19 11.05 -9.00
CA VAL A 30 -3.65 10.41 -10.20
C VAL A 30 -2.67 11.34 -10.94
N PHE A 31 -2.98 12.63 -11.05
CA PHE A 31 -2.11 13.60 -11.70
C PHE A 31 -0.80 13.79 -10.93
N ILE A 32 -0.84 13.90 -9.61
CA ILE A 32 0.37 13.98 -8.78
C ILE A 32 1.20 12.70 -8.91
N LEU A 33 0.55 11.53 -8.93
CA LEU A 33 1.23 10.25 -9.14
C LEU A 33 1.89 10.20 -10.53
N ALA A 34 1.22 10.73 -11.56
CA ALA A 34 1.75 10.80 -12.90
C ALA A 34 2.97 11.73 -13.02
N ILE A 35 2.98 12.88 -12.33
CA ILE A 35 4.10 13.83 -12.33
C ILE A 35 5.28 13.28 -11.55
N LYS A 36 5.05 12.88 -10.29
CA LYS A 36 6.14 12.41 -9.42
C LYS A 36 6.69 11.07 -9.87
N GLY A 37 5.88 10.23 -10.52
CA GLY A 37 6.24 8.89 -10.98
C GLY A 37 6.31 7.87 -9.85
N GLU A 38 6.69 8.30 -8.64
CA GLU A 38 6.74 7.47 -7.43
C GLU A 38 6.33 8.25 -6.17
N MET A 39 5.71 7.55 -5.24
CA MET A 39 5.48 7.98 -3.88
C MET A 39 5.97 6.89 -2.93
N THR A 40 7.01 7.18 -2.16
CA THR A 40 7.55 6.30 -1.12
C THR A 40 7.20 6.86 0.26
N TRP A 41 6.53 6.06 1.07
CA TRP A 41 6.28 6.30 2.49
C TRP A 41 7.09 5.33 3.32
N LYS A 42 8.21 5.81 3.87
CA LYS A 42 9.03 5.05 4.81
C LYS A 42 8.62 5.37 6.24
N ARG A 43 8.02 4.42 6.96
CA ARG A 43 7.64 4.57 8.38
C ARG A 43 8.74 4.13 9.34
N SER A 44 9.54 3.14 8.94
CA SER A 44 10.72 2.68 9.68
C SER A 44 11.75 2.09 8.71
N GLU A 45 12.88 1.61 9.23
CA GLU A 45 13.91 0.94 8.43
C GLU A 45 13.36 -0.29 7.67
N PHE A 46 12.33 -0.95 8.22
CA PHE A 46 11.76 -2.20 7.71
C PHE A 46 10.27 -2.11 7.33
N VAL A 47 9.67 -0.92 7.40
CA VAL A 47 8.27 -0.66 7.03
C VAL A 47 8.22 0.46 6.00
N GLU A 48 7.92 0.08 4.76
CA GLU A 48 7.88 0.97 3.61
C GLU A 48 6.65 0.67 2.76
N ASP A 49 5.95 1.72 2.34
CA ASP A 49 4.89 1.66 1.33
C ASP A 49 5.35 2.46 0.11
N ARG A 50 5.45 1.83 -1.05
CA ARG A 50 5.85 2.52 -2.28
C ARG A 50 4.80 2.31 -3.35
N ILE A 51 4.44 3.39 -4.03
CA ILE A 51 3.53 3.38 -5.18
C ILE A 51 4.26 4.01 -6.34
N TRP A 52 4.28 3.37 -7.50
CA TRP A 52 4.92 3.93 -8.68
C TRP A 52 4.13 3.63 -9.94
N LEU A 53 4.30 4.50 -10.93
CA LEU A 53 3.66 4.41 -12.22
C LEU A 53 4.58 3.66 -13.20
N ILE A 54 4.06 2.59 -13.80
CA ILE A 54 4.72 1.85 -14.87
C ILE A 54 4.30 2.51 -16.20
N ARG A 55 5.29 3.03 -16.94
CA ARG A 55 5.10 3.77 -18.21
C ARG A 55 5.86 3.15 -19.39
N GLU A 56 6.20 1.87 -19.30
CA GLU A 56 6.82 1.19 -20.43
C GLU A 56 5.87 1.13 -21.63
N THR A 57 6.43 1.07 -22.83
CA THR A 57 5.66 1.08 -24.09
C THR A 57 4.68 -0.08 -24.19
N GLU A 58 5.07 -1.25 -23.68
CA GLU A 58 4.23 -2.47 -23.70
C GLU A 58 3.49 -2.70 -22.38
N ASN A 59 3.99 -2.13 -21.28
CA ASN A 59 3.50 -2.33 -19.93
C ASN A 59 3.12 -0.98 -19.30
N ARG A 60 1.82 -0.74 -19.10
CA ARG A 60 1.32 0.45 -18.39
C ARG A 60 0.41 0.06 -17.23
N GLY A 61 0.71 0.63 -16.08
CA GLY A 61 0.01 0.30 -14.86
C GLY A 61 0.49 1.12 -13.67
N VAL A 62 -0.08 0.79 -12.52
CA VAL A 62 0.40 1.24 -11.21
C VAL A 62 0.86 0.01 -10.44
N ALA A 63 2.03 0.12 -9.82
CA ALA A 63 2.51 -0.87 -8.87
C ALA A 63 2.45 -0.30 -7.46
N TYR A 64 2.08 -1.16 -6.53
CA TYR A 64 2.00 -0.88 -5.10
C TYR A 64 2.84 -1.92 -4.37
N SER A 65 3.88 -1.50 -3.65
CA SER A 65 4.61 -2.36 -2.73
C SER A 65 4.36 -1.94 -1.28
N ALA A 66 4.20 -2.94 -0.42
CA ALA A 66 4.09 -2.77 1.02
C ALA A 66 5.02 -3.77 1.72
N ALA A 67 6.03 -3.22 2.41
CA ALA A 67 6.93 -3.95 3.28
C ALA A 67 6.44 -3.85 4.73
N ARG A 68 6.31 -5.01 5.39
CA ARG A 68 5.88 -5.11 6.79
C ARG A 68 6.79 -6.07 7.54
N VAL A 69 7.10 -5.73 8.79
CA VAL A 69 7.81 -6.64 9.69
C VAL A 69 6.83 -7.71 10.17
N VAL A 70 7.19 -8.98 9.97
CA VAL A 70 6.41 -10.17 10.38
C VAL A 70 7.10 -10.90 11.54
N SER A 71 8.23 -10.40 12.06
CA SER A 71 8.98 -11.08 13.11
C SER A 71 8.10 -11.43 14.31
N ASN A 72 8.23 -12.69 14.76
CA ASN A 72 7.58 -13.18 15.95
C ASN A 72 8.27 -12.55 17.17
N ARG A 73 7.64 -11.54 17.76
CA ARG A 73 8.19 -10.67 18.82
C ARG A 73 8.50 -11.44 20.12
N GLU A 74 8.11 -12.71 20.21
CA GLU A 74 8.22 -13.55 21.41
C GLU A 74 9.64 -14.09 21.65
N ALA A 75 10.51 -14.17 20.63
CA ALA A 75 11.90 -14.55 20.82
C ALA A 75 12.77 -13.29 20.95
N ALA A 76 13.02 -12.84 22.17
CA ALA A 76 13.99 -11.79 22.49
C ALA A 76 15.39 -12.19 21.96
N GLY A 77 15.70 -11.80 20.72
CA GLY A 77 16.94 -12.18 20.00
C GLY A 77 16.74 -12.88 18.65
N GLY A 78 15.50 -13.08 18.17
CA GLY A 78 15.21 -13.68 16.87
C GLY A 78 15.44 -12.75 15.67
N PRO A 79 15.51 -13.29 14.44
CA PRO A 79 15.71 -12.50 13.22
C PRO A 79 14.54 -11.56 12.91
N ILE A 80 14.84 -10.38 12.36
CA ILE A 80 13.84 -9.42 11.86
C ILE A 80 13.43 -9.85 10.46
N CYS A 81 12.26 -10.49 10.34
CA CYS A 81 11.69 -10.87 9.06
C CYS A 81 10.78 -9.77 8.49
N VAL A 82 11.04 -9.38 7.24
CA VAL A 82 10.29 -8.39 6.47
C VAL A 82 9.61 -9.08 5.30
N ARG A 83 8.30 -8.92 5.22
CA ARG A 83 7.48 -9.38 4.10
C ARG A 83 7.11 -8.21 3.22
N THR A 84 7.54 -8.25 1.97
CA THR A 84 7.27 -7.25 0.96
C THR A 84 6.29 -7.81 -0.05
N ARG A 85 5.09 -7.24 -0.11
CA ARG A 85 4.07 -7.61 -1.10
C ARG A 85 4.04 -6.55 -2.18
N VAL A 86 4.11 -6.97 -3.44
CA VAL A 86 4.00 -6.12 -4.61
C VAL A 86 2.74 -6.51 -5.38
N LYS A 87 1.85 -5.55 -5.56
CA LYS A 87 0.62 -5.67 -6.33
C LYS A 87 0.73 -4.85 -7.60
N PHE A 88 0.33 -5.43 -8.72
CA PHE A 88 0.34 -4.75 -10.01
C PHE A 88 -1.08 -4.53 -10.52
N PHE A 89 -1.43 -3.27 -10.78
CA PHE A 89 -2.68 -2.86 -11.40
C PHE A 89 -2.38 -2.35 -12.81
N MET A 90 -2.40 -3.27 -13.77
CA MET A 90 -2.07 -3.00 -15.18
C MET A 90 -3.35 -2.73 -15.97
N TRP A 91 -3.35 -1.67 -16.77
CA TRP A 91 -4.38 -1.45 -17.81
C TRP A 91 -3.83 -1.73 -19.22
N GLN A 92 -2.53 -1.95 -19.34
CA GLN A 92 -1.87 -2.40 -20.56
C GLN A 92 -0.72 -3.34 -20.19
N GLY A 93 -0.64 -4.50 -20.84
CA GLY A 93 0.32 -5.54 -20.50
C GLY A 93 -0.18 -6.48 -19.40
N ALA A 94 0.69 -7.39 -18.96
CA ALA A 94 0.39 -8.36 -17.90
C ALA A 94 1.55 -8.41 -16.90
N ALA A 95 1.22 -8.36 -15.61
CA ALA A 95 2.15 -8.52 -14.51
C ALA A 95 1.53 -9.42 -13.44
N GLN A 96 2.37 -10.20 -12.76
CA GLN A 96 1.93 -11.08 -11.68
C GLN A 96 2.29 -10.44 -10.34
N ASP A 97 1.37 -10.52 -9.40
CA ASP A 97 1.64 -10.12 -8.02
C ASP A 97 2.81 -10.92 -7.46
N ALA A 98 3.66 -10.26 -6.71
CA ALA A 98 4.84 -10.87 -6.12
C ALA A 98 4.86 -10.67 -4.61
N GLU A 99 5.29 -11.69 -3.89
CA GLU A 99 5.49 -11.62 -2.44
C GLU A 99 6.90 -12.12 -2.15
N PHE A 100 7.68 -11.26 -1.49
CA PHE A 100 9.06 -11.52 -1.12
C PHE A 100 9.18 -11.48 0.39
N CYS A 101 10.06 -12.31 0.93
CA CYS A 101 10.31 -12.42 2.36
C CYS A 101 11.81 -12.39 2.59
N GLU A 102 12.26 -11.42 3.38
CA GLU A 102 13.67 -11.22 3.70
C GLU A 102 13.83 -11.20 5.22
N CYS A 103 14.54 -12.19 5.76
CA CYS A 103 14.85 -12.25 7.18
C CYS A 103 16.27 -11.76 7.45
N TYR A 104 16.41 -10.76 8.31
CA TYR A 104 17.67 -10.17 8.71
C TYR A 104 18.07 -10.67 10.11
N SER A 105 19.23 -11.32 10.24
CA SER A 105 19.86 -11.50 11.55
C SER A 105 20.49 -10.19 12.03
N ALA A 106 20.70 -10.02 13.33
CA ALA A 106 21.78 -9.13 13.78
C ALA A 106 23.14 -9.77 13.43
N PRO A 107 24.12 -9.11 12.79
CA PRO A 107 24.07 -7.94 11.91
C PRO A 107 24.06 -8.36 10.41
N GLY A 108 22.92 -8.15 9.73
CA GLY A 108 22.85 -7.97 8.27
C GLY A 108 22.94 -9.23 7.42
N THR A 109 22.84 -10.44 7.97
CA THR A 109 22.89 -11.68 7.18
C THR A 109 21.48 -12.15 6.80
N PRO A 110 21.17 -12.37 5.50
CA PRO A 110 19.86 -12.87 5.09
C PRO A 110 19.69 -14.35 5.50
N LEU A 111 18.67 -14.64 6.32
CA LEU A 111 18.40 -15.98 6.89
C LEU A 111 17.34 -16.78 6.14
N GLY A 112 16.95 -16.36 4.93
CA GLY A 112 15.99 -17.07 4.08
C GLY A 112 14.55 -16.58 4.22
N GLU A 113 13.62 -17.43 3.80
CA GLU A 113 12.20 -17.15 3.57
C GLU A 113 11.41 -17.10 4.90
N CYS A 114 10.31 -16.32 4.97
CA CYS A 114 9.43 -16.32 6.15
C CYS A 114 8.61 -17.62 6.16
N ALA A 115 9.01 -18.59 6.98
CA ALA A 115 8.21 -19.80 7.27
C ALA A 115 6.93 -19.48 8.05
#